data_AF-A0A7R9R1M6-F1
#
_entry.id   AF-A0A7R9R1M6-F1
#
_cell.length_a   1.000
_cell.length_b   1.000
_cell.length_c   1.000
_cell.angle_alpha   90.00
_cell.angle_beta   90.00
_cell.angle_gamma   90.00
#
_symmetry.space_group_name_H-M   'P 1'
#
loop_
_entity.id
_entity.type
_entity.pdbx_description
1 polymer ?
#
loop_
_entity_poly.entity_id
_entity_poly.type
_entity_poly.pdbx_seq_one_letter_code
_entity_poly.pdbx_strand_id
1 'polypeptide(L)'
;MASLYSQMGFDGHVFNRGVFPKGEFVWGGSPDLGANADIFTTILHNHYSAPDGFDFEDGNDINSENKRQKADTIVSLAKQWSKDFGDTNQVLMTFGDDFKYNNAEHYFANLDKL
;
A
#
# COMPACT_ATOMS: atom_id res chain seq x y z
N MET A 1 11.75 -15.29 5.80
CA MET A 1 11.99 -14.28 4.74
C MET A 1 12.74 -13.08 5.29
N ALA A 2 12.28 -12.44 6.37
CA ALA A 2 12.93 -11.27 6.98
C ALA A 2 14.47 -11.36 7.09
N SER A 3 14.99 -12.41 7.73
CA SER A 3 16.45 -12.59 7.88
C SER A 3 17.22 -12.68 6.57
N LEU A 4 16.65 -13.30 5.53
CA LEU A 4 17.32 -13.43 4.24
C LEU A 4 17.34 -12.09 3.49
N TYR A 5 16.22 -11.36 3.51
CA TYR A 5 16.13 -10.05 2.85
C TYR A 5 17.04 -9.01 3.52
N SER A 6 17.09 -8.99 4.85
CA SER A 6 18.04 -8.14 5.59
C SER A 6 19.50 -8.44 5.17
N GLN A 7 19.90 -9.72 5.11
CA GLN A 7 21.24 -10.13 4.68
C GLN A 7 21.53 -9.88 3.20
N MET A 8 20.50 -9.77 2.34
CA MET A 8 20.62 -9.36 0.94
C MET A 8 20.76 -7.84 0.77
N GLY A 9 20.65 -7.07 1.86
CA GLY A 9 20.76 -5.62 1.85
C GLY A 9 19.45 -4.89 1.55
N PHE A 10 18.29 -5.53 1.72
CA PHE A 10 17.01 -4.83 1.64
C PHE A 10 16.72 -4.08 2.94
N ASP A 11 16.31 -2.82 2.83
CA ASP A 11 15.95 -1.99 3.99
C ASP A 11 14.52 -2.24 4.49
N GLY A 12 13.63 -2.73 3.61
CA GLY A 12 12.20 -2.81 3.88
C GLY A 12 11.51 -4.00 3.22
N HIS A 13 10.46 -4.48 3.87
CA HIS A 13 9.60 -5.57 3.40
C HIS A 13 8.12 -5.18 3.50
N VAL A 14 7.39 -5.29 2.39
CA VAL A 14 5.94 -5.06 2.34
C VAL A 14 5.24 -6.37 2.03
N PHE A 15 4.20 -6.71 2.79
CA PHE A 15 3.35 -7.85 2.46
C PHE A 15 1.89 -7.66 2.93
N ASN A 16 0.99 -8.53 2.46
CA ASN A 16 -0.44 -8.41 2.76
C ASN A 16 -0.98 -9.50 3.70
N ARG A 17 -0.56 -10.75 3.51
CA ARG A 17 -1.16 -11.92 4.18
C ARG A 17 -0.27 -12.38 5.34
N GLY A 18 -0.75 -12.25 6.58
CA GLY A 18 -0.10 -12.77 7.77
C GLY A 18 -0.91 -12.52 9.05
N VAL A 19 -0.55 -13.17 10.15
CA VAL A 19 -1.24 -13.08 11.47
C VAL A 19 -0.56 -12.05 12.40
N PHE A 20 0.13 -11.08 11.81
CA PHE A 20 0.91 -10.08 12.54
C PHE A 20 0.03 -8.88 12.91
N PRO A 21 0.39 -8.09 13.94
CA PRO A 21 -0.28 -6.83 14.21
C PRO A 21 -0.23 -5.94 12.96
N LYS A 22 -1.37 -5.34 12.60
CA LYS A 22 -1.46 -4.39 11.50
C LYS A 22 -0.52 -3.21 11.75
N GLY A 23 0.02 -2.62 10.68
CA GLY A 23 0.88 -1.45 10.75
C GLY A 23 2.34 -1.73 10.38
N GLU A 24 3.23 -0.94 10.96
CA GLU A 24 4.66 -0.89 10.64
C GLU A 24 5.49 -1.29 11.86
N PHE A 25 6.49 -2.14 11.68
CA PHE A 25 7.36 -2.62 12.75
C PHE A 25 8.70 -3.13 12.21
N VAL A 26 9.68 -3.29 13.11
CA VAL A 26 10.93 -3.98 12.78
C VAL A 26 10.74 -5.47 13.04
N TRP A 27 10.90 -6.28 12.00
CA TRP A 27 10.81 -7.74 12.11
C TRP A 27 12.19 -8.34 12.34
N GLY A 28 12.44 -8.80 13.57
CA GLY A 28 13.63 -9.57 13.90
C GLY A 28 13.59 -10.97 13.29
N GLY A 29 14.39 -11.20 12.25
CA GLY A 29 14.33 -12.42 11.45
C GLY A 29 15.12 -13.61 12.02
N SER A 30 16.07 -13.39 12.94
CA SER A 30 16.90 -14.44 13.53
C SER A 30 17.45 -14.02 14.91
N PRO A 31 17.25 -14.82 15.97
CA PRO A 31 17.86 -14.55 17.27
C PRO A 31 19.39 -14.60 17.27
N ASP A 32 19.97 -15.46 16.42
CA ASP A 32 21.43 -15.68 16.38
C ASP A 32 22.16 -14.54 15.66
N LEU A 33 21.53 -13.98 14.63
CA LEU A 33 22.10 -12.88 13.83
C LEU A 33 21.74 -11.49 14.38
N GLY A 34 20.75 -11.42 15.26
CA GLY A 34 20.30 -10.17 15.88
C GLY A 34 19.97 -9.10 14.83
N ALA A 35 20.47 -7.88 15.07
CA ALA A 35 20.21 -6.72 14.21
C ALA A 35 20.61 -6.89 12.74
N ASN A 36 21.55 -7.80 12.42
CA ASN A 36 21.92 -8.10 11.03
C ASN A 36 20.84 -8.88 10.26
N ALA A 37 19.77 -9.28 10.94
CA ALA A 37 18.62 -9.97 10.38
C ALA A 37 17.30 -9.22 10.63
N ASP A 38 17.38 -7.98 11.11
CA ASP A 38 16.23 -7.09 11.30
C ASP A 38 15.89 -6.40 9.97
N ILE A 39 14.60 -6.21 9.71
CA ILE A 39 14.12 -5.49 8.54
C ILE A 39 12.86 -4.69 8.87
N PHE A 40 12.79 -3.45 8.39
CA PHE A 40 11.56 -2.67 8.49
C PHE A 40 10.46 -3.36 7.69
N THR A 41 9.30 -3.52 8.30
CA THR A 41 8.21 -4.30 7.72
C THR A 41 6.92 -3.51 7.83
N THR A 42 6.19 -3.38 6.73
CA THR A 42 4.85 -2.80 6.70
C THR A 42 3.86 -3.80 6.13
N ILE A 43 2.72 -3.95 6.81
CA ILE A 43 1.62 -4.79 6.35
C ILE A 43 0.63 -3.88 5.65
N LEU A 44 0.23 -4.21 4.43
CA LEU A 44 -0.75 -3.40 3.70
C LEU A 44 -2.04 -3.23 4.52
N HIS A 45 -2.62 -2.02 4.48
CA HIS A 45 -3.80 -1.66 5.29
C HIS A 45 -5.00 -2.58 4.99
N ASN A 46 -5.19 -2.88 3.70
CA ASN A 46 -6.27 -3.72 3.20
C ASN A 46 -5.74 -4.90 2.37
N HIS A 47 -5.94 -4.88 1.06
CA HIS A 47 -5.42 -5.84 0.10
C HIS A 47 -4.29 -5.21 -0.72
N TYR A 48 -3.73 -5.95 -1.68
CA TYR A 48 -2.85 -5.38 -2.71
C TYR A 48 -3.64 -4.66 -3.83
N SER A 49 -4.96 -4.61 -3.70
CA SER A 49 -5.86 -3.97 -4.65
C SER A 49 -5.88 -2.44 -4.50
N ALA A 50 -6.43 -1.75 -5.50
CA ALA A 50 -6.83 -0.36 -5.39
C ALA A 50 -7.86 -0.16 -4.26
N PRO A 51 -7.94 1.02 -3.63
CA PRO A 51 -9.02 1.33 -2.71
C PRO A 51 -10.39 1.20 -3.39
N ASP A 52 -11.41 0.82 -2.63
CA ASP A 52 -12.76 0.61 -3.15
C ASP A 52 -13.26 1.82 -3.96
N GLY A 53 -13.68 1.57 -5.19
CA GLY A 53 -14.14 2.62 -6.12
C GLY A 53 -13.02 3.35 -6.87
N PHE A 54 -11.77 2.90 -6.77
CA PHE A 54 -10.62 3.44 -7.52
C PHE A 54 -10.00 2.43 -8.50
N ASP A 55 -10.67 1.32 -8.77
CA ASP A 55 -10.32 0.44 -9.89
C ASP A 55 -10.89 1.00 -11.20
N PHE A 56 -10.02 1.59 -12.02
CA PHE A 56 -10.42 2.25 -13.26
C PHE A 56 -10.73 1.27 -14.39
N GLU A 57 -10.18 0.06 -14.38
CA GLU A 57 -10.52 -0.96 -15.39
C GLU A 57 -11.91 -1.58 -15.16
N ASP A 58 -12.49 -1.40 -13.97
CA ASP A 58 -13.85 -1.81 -13.61
C ASP A 58 -14.92 -0.73 -13.86
N GLY A 59 -14.60 0.29 -14.67
CA GLY A 59 -15.53 1.34 -15.05
C GLY A 59 -15.71 2.46 -14.02
N ASN A 60 -14.83 2.57 -13.03
CA ASN A 60 -14.85 3.64 -12.03
C ASN A 60 -14.10 4.90 -12.48
N ASP A 61 -14.16 5.22 -13.76
CA ASP A 61 -13.46 6.36 -14.37
C ASP A 61 -13.80 7.69 -13.71
N ILE A 62 -12.80 8.57 -13.68
CA ILE A 62 -12.94 9.92 -13.17
C ILE A 62 -13.43 10.83 -14.28
N ASN A 63 -14.52 11.55 -14.00
CA ASN A 63 -15.17 12.49 -14.88
C ASN A 63 -15.52 13.80 -14.16
N SER A 64 -16.12 14.75 -14.86
CA SER A 64 -16.46 16.07 -14.31
C SER A 64 -17.43 16.04 -13.14
N GLU A 65 -18.28 15.01 -13.06
CA GLU A 65 -19.34 14.88 -12.07
C GLU A 65 -18.83 14.25 -10.76
N ASN A 66 -17.93 13.25 -10.85
CA ASN A 66 -17.46 12.48 -9.70
C ASN A 66 -16.08 12.89 -9.16
N LYS A 67 -15.30 13.70 -9.89
CA LYS A 67 -13.90 14.03 -9.53
C LYS A 67 -13.75 14.56 -8.11
N ARG A 68 -14.64 15.45 -7.68
CA ARG A 68 -14.57 16.07 -6.35
C ARG A 68 -14.83 15.04 -5.26
N GLN A 69 -15.87 14.23 -5.44
CA GLN A 69 -16.18 13.17 -4.49
C GLN A 69 -15.03 12.18 -4.35
N LYS A 70 -14.43 11.74 -5.48
CA LYS A 70 -13.27 10.83 -5.45
C LYS A 70 -12.05 11.44 -4.77
N ALA A 71 -11.74 12.71 -5.05
CA ALA A 71 -10.66 13.42 -4.36
C ALA A 71 -10.90 13.50 -2.85
N ASP A 72 -12.12 13.85 -2.42
CA ASP A 72 -12.48 13.92 -1.01
C ASP A 72 -12.40 12.53 -0.33
N THR A 73 -12.81 11.47 -1.03
CA THR A 73 -12.72 10.09 -0.56
C THR A 73 -11.26 9.64 -0.39
N ILE A 74 -10.39 9.84 -1.38
CA ILE A 74 -9.00 9.37 -1.29
C ILE A 74 -8.22 10.12 -0.20
N VAL A 75 -8.46 11.43 -0.04
CA VAL A 75 -7.86 12.22 1.05
C VAL A 75 -8.35 11.76 2.41
N SER A 76 -9.64 11.41 2.53
CA SER A 76 -10.21 10.90 3.78
C SER A 76 -9.61 9.54 4.15
N LEU A 77 -9.48 8.64 3.18
CA LEU A 77 -8.80 7.35 3.34
C LEU A 77 -7.33 7.52 3.74
N ALA A 78 -6.60 8.42 3.09
CA ALA A 78 -5.20 8.69 3.39
C ALA A 78 -5.00 9.16 4.83
N LYS A 79 -5.84 10.08 5.29
CA LYS A 79 -5.81 10.56 6.68
C LYS A 79 -6.16 9.47 7.68
N GLN A 80 -7.11 8.60 7.34
CA GLN A 80 -7.48 7.49 8.21
C GLN A 80 -6.32 6.47 8.32
N TRP A 81 -5.78 6.02 7.18
CA TRP A 81 -4.74 5.01 7.15
C TRP A 81 -3.43 5.49 7.78
N SER A 82 -3.07 6.78 7.60
CA SER A 82 -1.95 7.40 8.32
C SER A 82 -2.12 7.27 9.84
N LYS A 83 -3.32 7.53 10.38
CA LYS A 83 -3.60 7.40 11.81
C LYS A 83 -3.54 5.95 12.28
N ASP A 84 -4.10 5.03 11.51
CA ASP A 84 -4.12 3.61 11.84
C ASP A 84 -2.69 3.03 11.93
N PHE A 85 -1.72 3.62 11.22
CA PHE A 85 -0.33 3.17 11.12
C PHE A 85 0.63 4.02 11.99
N GLY A 86 0.11 4.72 12.99
CA GLY A 86 0.93 5.44 13.98
C GLY A 86 1.11 6.93 13.72
N ASP A 87 0.29 7.53 12.85
CA ASP A 87 0.22 8.97 12.56
C ASP A 87 1.54 9.56 12.05
N THR A 88 2.21 8.83 11.16
CA THR A 88 3.52 9.19 10.59
C THR A 88 3.46 10.28 9.52
N ASN A 89 2.27 10.79 9.20
CA ASN A 89 1.97 11.67 8.06
C ASN A 89 2.34 11.06 6.69
N GLN A 90 2.54 9.75 6.62
CA GLN A 90 2.82 9.00 5.39
C GLN A 90 1.85 7.83 5.30
N VAL A 91 1.45 7.49 4.08
CA VAL A 91 0.60 6.32 3.82
C VAL A 91 1.02 5.67 2.52
N LEU A 92 1.14 4.35 2.54
CA LEU A 92 1.28 3.54 1.34
C LEU A 92 -0.11 3.10 0.87
N MET A 93 -0.49 3.46 -0.35
CA MET A 93 -1.68 2.96 -1.01
C MET A 93 -1.29 2.19 -2.27
N THR A 94 -1.78 0.96 -2.38
CA THR A 94 -1.66 0.18 -3.60
C THR A 94 -2.76 0.56 -4.57
N PHE A 95 -2.42 0.68 -5.85
CA PHE A 95 -3.35 0.78 -6.96
C PHE A 95 -3.02 -0.37 -7.90
N GLY A 96 -3.95 -1.31 -8.08
CA GLY A 96 -3.71 -2.54 -8.82
C GLY A 96 -4.71 -3.61 -8.41
N ASP A 97 -4.53 -4.82 -8.94
CA ASP A 97 -5.14 -6.08 -8.54
C ASP A 97 -4.55 -7.19 -9.44
N ASP A 98 -5.07 -8.40 -9.36
CA ASP A 98 -4.78 -9.50 -10.28
C ASP A 98 -5.01 -9.05 -11.73
N PHE A 99 -3.97 -9.16 -12.56
CA PHE A 99 -3.98 -8.90 -14.00
C PHE A 99 -4.47 -7.50 -14.43
N LYS A 100 -4.31 -6.50 -13.56
CA LYS A 100 -4.59 -5.10 -13.91
C LYS A 100 -3.50 -4.47 -14.76
N TYR A 101 -3.78 -3.27 -15.27
CA TYR A 101 -2.94 -2.52 -16.21
C TYR A 101 -2.88 -3.13 -17.62
N ASN A 102 -3.96 -3.81 -18.04
CA ASN A 102 -4.11 -4.25 -19.43
C ASN A 102 -4.18 -3.03 -20.38
N ASN A 103 -4.74 -1.91 -19.91
CA ASN A 103 -4.57 -0.60 -20.53
C ASN A 103 -3.99 0.40 -19.53
N ALA A 104 -2.66 0.35 -19.35
CA ALA A 104 -1.95 1.21 -18.41
C ALA A 104 -2.19 2.71 -18.65
N GLU A 105 -2.25 3.15 -19.92
CA GLU A 105 -2.50 4.56 -20.25
C GLU A 105 -3.85 5.02 -19.70
N HIS A 106 -4.91 4.23 -19.86
CA HIS A 106 -6.23 4.53 -19.31
C HIS A 106 -6.24 4.57 -17.78
N TYR A 107 -5.53 3.65 -17.13
CA TYR A 107 -5.41 3.61 -15.67
C TYR A 107 -4.69 4.86 -15.13
N PHE A 108 -3.53 5.20 -15.70
CA PHE A 108 -2.74 6.37 -15.30
C PHE A 108 -3.44 7.70 -15.65
N ALA A 109 -4.14 7.79 -16.77
CA ALA A 109 -4.92 8.98 -17.12
C ALA A 109 -6.06 9.27 -16.12
N ASN A 110 -6.56 8.26 -15.40
CA ASN A 110 -7.49 8.46 -14.30
C ASN A 110 -6.77 8.84 -13.00
N LEU A 111 -5.60 8.28 -12.71
CA LEU A 111 -4.77 8.69 -11.58
C LEU A 111 -4.35 10.16 -11.67
N ASP A 112 -3.96 10.64 -12.85
CA ASP A 112 -3.55 12.03 -13.09
C ASP A 112 -4.69 13.05 -12.86
N LYS A 113 -5.95 12.60 -12.82
CA LYS A 113 -7.10 13.46 -12.53
C LYS A 113 -7.37 13.62 -11.03
N LEU A 114 -6.82 12.75 -10.18
CA LEU A 114 -6.92 12.83 -8.72
C LEU A 114 -6.00 13.91 -8.16
#